data_AF-A0A3D2K3B2-F1
#
_entry.id   AF-A0A3D2K3B2-F1
#
_cell.length_a   1.000
_cell.length_b   1.000
_cell.length_c   1.000
_cell.angle_alpha   90.00
_cell.angle_beta   90.00
_cell.angle_gamma   90.00
#
_symmetry.space_group_name_H-M   'P 1'
#
loop_
_entity.id
_entity.type
_entity.pdbx_description
1 polymer ?
#
loop_
_entity_poly.entity_id
_entity_poly.type
_entity_poly.pdbx_seq_one_letter_code
_entity_poly.pdbx_strand_id
1 'polypeptide(L)'
;RTKTTWFDDHDHKLGVLHRMALPMVGSQVEGLPEIGPADAEPGRMADHVLSTRIMASLACLVFMLSMGFVALYRFWHRPLIRKLALAYRNLLSLGDWAWIVSGGLLLPVGLYLLINYASPWSARDLGVHVIAFYTVSAQFACMGFLVLMLVPLLTRWRWRRRAKFLGFAKIKFHWIPIALLAVAMPLSGVGDALYPHIEEVFKVSACFIGVALTWLLAQLSWAIFAGGNRALTQLLMAHSLLPVYTIAATVMAVMIPLYHLEEKQWVAADDLLKISADEPGVTPYEYRVTEQLRIETRDIMKWDETRK
;
A
#
# COMPACT_ATOMS: atom_id res chain seq x y z
N ARG A 1 -30.29 -16.92 22.76
CA ARG A 1 -29.24 -16.89 21.70
C ARG A 1 -29.01 -15.43 21.39
N THR A 2 -27.80 -14.93 21.59
CA THR A 2 -27.44 -13.51 21.71
C THR A 2 -27.48 -12.77 20.35
N LYS A 3 -27.98 -11.54 20.38
CA LYS A 3 -28.45 -10.68 19.26
C LYS A 3 -27.38 -10.06 18.33
N THR A 4 -26.18 -10.61 18.20
CA THR A 4 -25.09 -9.94 17.42
C THR A 4 -24.15 -10.87 16.64
N THR A 5 -24.49 -12.17 16.51
CA THR A 5 -23.55 -13.18 16.00
C THR A 5 -22.96 -12.87 14.62
N TRP A 6 -23.74 -12.36 13.65
CA TRP A 6 -23.19 -12.19 12.30
C TRP A 6 -22.16 -11.06 12.20
N PHE A 7 -22.45 -9.89 12.77
CA PHE A 7 -21.53 -8.75 12.78
C PHE A 7 -20.28 -9.04 13.60
N ASP A 8 -20.43 -9.76 14.72
CA ASP A 8 -19.30 -10.16 15.55
C ASP A 8 -18.42 -11.19 14.82
N ASP A 9 -19.02 -12.14 14.11
CA ASP A 9 -18.30 -13.19 13.37
C ASP A 9 -17.61 -12.65 12.09
N HIS A 10 -18.14 -11.56 11.50
CA HIS A 10 -17.67 -11.00 10.22
C HIS A 10 -17.13 -9.56 10.31
N ASP A 11 -16.86 -9.02 11.50
CA ASP A 11 -16.32 -7.65 11.69
C ASP A 11 -15.10 -7.41 10.79
N HIS A 12 -14.23 -8.41 10.71
CA HIS A 12 -13.01 -8.39 9.90
C HIS A 12 -13.23 -8.33 8.38
N LYS A 13 -14.46 -8.47 7.88
CA LYS A 13 -14.83 -8.33 6.47
C LYS A 13 -15.54 -7.02 6.15
N LEU A 14 -15.87 -6.22 7.16
CA LEU A 14 -16.59 -4.97 6.96
C LEU A 14 -15.64 -3.83 6.57
N GLY A 15 -16.14 -2.90 5.74
CA GLY A 15 -15.56 -1.56 5.64
C GLY A 15 -15.68 -0.79 6.96
N VAL A 16 -14.92 0.28 7.10
CA VAL A 16 -14.97 1.22 8.23
C VAL A 16 -16.38 1.78 8.40
N LEU A 17 -17.00 2.23 7.31
CA LEU A 17 -18.36 2.79 7.36
C LEU A 17 -19.41 1.72 7.66
N HIS A 18 -19.29 0.54 7.04
CA HIS A 18 -20.17 -0.60 7.33
C HIS A 18 -20.12 -1.00 8.80
N ARG A 19 -18.92 -1.07 9.38
CA ARG A 19 -18.71 -1.40 10.80
C ARG A 19 -19.39 -0.41 11.75
N MET A 20 -19.47 0.86 11.39
CA MET A 20 -20.14 1.87 12.21
C MET A 20 -21.67 1.86 12.02
N ALA A 21 -22.13 1.72 10.77
CA ALA A 21 -23.53 1.91 10.41
C ALA A 21 -24.39 0.65 10.58
N LEU A 22 -23.93 -0.51 10.11
CA LEU A 22 -24.77 -1.71 10.03
C LEU A 22 -25.15 -2.28 11.40
N PRO A 23 -24.24 -2.39 12.40
CA PRO A 23 -24.61 -2.92 13.72
C PRO A 23 -25.57 -1.99 14.48
N MET A 24 -25.42 -0.67 14.31
CA MET A 24 -26.26 0.33 14.99
C MET A 24 -27.73 0.20 14.58
N VAL A 25 -27.98 -0.08 13.30
CA VAL A 25 -29.35 -0.24 12.76
C VAL A 25 -29.83 -1.68 12.97
N GLY A 26 -28.99 -2.68 12.68
CA GLY A 26 -29.37 -4.10 12.78
C GLY A 26 -29.68 -4.59 14.20
N SER A 27 -29.08 -3.98 15.22
CA SER A 27 -29.36 -4.33 16.64
C SER A 27 -30.78 -4.00 17.11
N GLN A 28 -31.57 -3.29 16.29
CA GLN A 28 -32.95 -2.89 16.61
C GLN A 28 -33.98 -4.01 16.37
N VAL A 29 -33.60 -5.11 15.72
CA VAL A 29 -34.50 -6.15 15.21
C VAL A 29 -34.02 -7.55 15.64
N GLU A 30 -34.95 -8.50 15.82
CA GLU A 30 -34.61 -9.88 16.21
C GLU A 30 -34.12 -10.76 15.06
N GLY A 31 -34.78 -10.67 13.90
CA GLY A 31 -34.32 -11.27 12.66
C GLY A 31 -33.48 -10.28 11.85
N LEU A 32 -32.16 -10.41 11.87
CA LEU A 32 -31.33 -9.60 10.97
C LEU A 32 -31.68 -9.93 9.51
N PRO A 33 -31.79 -8.93 8.62
CA PRO A 33 -31.87 -9.17 7.18
C PRO A 33 -30.67 -10.04 6.75
N GLU A 34 -30.87 -10.92 5.77
CA GLU A 34 -29.77 -11.73 5.23
C GLU A 34 -28.71 -10.81 4.61
N ILE A 35 -27.53 -10.76 5.22
CA ILE A 35 -26.33 -10.08 4.69
C ILE A 35 -25.23 -11.12 4.57
N GLY A 36 -24.61 -11.20 3.40
CA GLY A 36 -23.43 -12.02 3.14
C GLY A 36 -22.13 -11.20 3.16
N PRO A 37 -20.96 -11.86 3.28
CA PRO A 37 -19.66 -11.19 3.15
C PRO A 37 -19.47 -10.49 1.79
N ALA A 38 -20.13 -10.99 0.74
CA ALA A 38 -20.10 -10.40 -0.59
C ALA A 38 -20.81 -9.03 -0.65
N ASP A 39 -21.83 -8.81 0.18
CA ASP A 39 -22.56 -7.53 0.20
C ASP A 39 -21.72 -6.42 0.84
N ALA A 40 -20.81 -6.77 1.76
CA ALA A 40 -19.87 -5.85 2.39
C ALA A 40 -18.58 -5.61 1.58
N GLU A 41 -18.34 -6.41 0.55
CA GLU A 41 -17.12 -6.33 -0.27
C GLU A 41 -16.93 -4.95 -0.92
N PRO A 42 -17.95 -4.32 -1.55
CA PRO A 42 -17.77 -3.05 -2.24
C PRO A 42 -17.29 -1.93 -1.30
N GLY A 43 -17.91 -1.78 -0.12
CA GLY A 43 -17.48 -0.75 0.83
C GLY A 43 -16.11 -1.05 1.45
N ARG A 44 -15.80 -2.32 1.74
CA ARG A 44 -14.45 -2.73 2.14
C ARG A 44 -13.40 -2.36 1.07
N MET A 45 -13.68 -2.64 -0.20
CA MET A 45 -12.78 -2.33 -1.31
C MET A 45 -12.63 -0.82 -1.50
N ALA A 46 -13.70 -0.05 -1.35
CA ALA A 46 -13.65 1.42 -1.40
C ALA A 46 -12.68 1.98 -0.35
N ASP A 47 -12.73 1.50 0.89
CA ASP A 47 -11.82 1.92 1.97
C ASP A 47 -10.35 1.55 1.67
N HIS A 48 -10.12 0.37 1.10
CA HIS A 48 -8.78 -0.08 0.69
C HIS A 48 -8.18 0.80 -0.39
N VAL A 49 -8.98 1.11 -1.41
CA VAL A 49 -8.54 1.92 -2.55
C VAL A 49 -8.33 3.37 -2.12
N LEU A 50 -9.20 3.92 -1.27
CA LEU A 50 -9.01 5.22 -0.62
C LEU A 50 -7.68 5.27 0.15
N SER A 51 -7.45 4.28 1.00
CA SER A 51 -6.22 4.17 1.80
C SER A 51 -4.98 4.05 0.92
N THR A 52 -5.06 3.25 -0.14
CA THR A 52 -3.98 3.07 -1.12
C THR A 52 -3.69 4.36 -1.88
N ARG A 53 -4.72 5.15 -2.23
CA ARG A 53 -4.56 6.47 -2.86
C ARG A 53 -3.82 7.46 -1.95
N ILE A 54 -4.13 7.47 -0.65
CA ILE A 54 -3.41 8.28 0.34
C ILE A 54 -1.93 7.85 0.38
N MET A 55 -1.67 6.54 0.45
CA MET A 55 -0.29 6.01 0.44
C MET A 55 0.47 6.32 -0.85
N ALA A 56 -0.20 6.25 -2.01
CA ALA A 56 0.39 6.65 -3.29
C ALA A 56 0.75 8.14 -3.32
N SER A 57 -0.10 8.99 -2.74
CA SER A 57 0.18 10.43 -2.59
C SER A 57 1.39 10.69 -1.69
N LEU A 58 1.47 9.99 -0.56
CA LEU A 58 2.62 10.06 0.36
C LEU A 58 3.91 9.57 -0.30
N ALA A 59 3.86 8.44 -1.01
CA ALA A 59 5.03 7.92 -1.70
C ALA A 59 5.47 8.82 -2.86
N CYS A 60 4.53 9.41 -3.60
CA CYS A 60 4.84 10.43 -4.59
C CYS A 60 5.62 11.59 -3.96
N LEU A 61 5.16 12.10 -2.81
CA LEU A 61 5.87 13.12 -2.04
C LEU A 61 7.28 12.66 -1.63
N VAL A 62 7.42 11.44 -1.10
CA VAL A 62 8.72 10.87 -0.71
C VAL A 62 9.69 10.78 -1.89
N PHE A 63 9.23 10.35 -3.07
CA PHE A 63 10.07 10.30 -4.28
C PHE A 63 10.41 11.69 -4.81
N MET A 64 9.48 12.65 -4.74
CA MET A 64 9.76 14.05 -5.08
C MET A 64 10.80 14.67 -4.14
N LEU A 65 10.71 14.42 -2.83
CA LEU A 65 11.70 14.86 -1.86
C LEU A 65 13.05 14.20 -2.09
N SER A 66 13.06 12.89 -2.38
CA SER A 66 14.28 12.14 -2.72
C SER A 66 14.93 12.67 -4.00
N MET A 67 14.12 12.96 -5.02
CA MET A 67 14.57 13.60 -6.26
C MET A 67 15.16 14.99 -5.99
N GLY A 68 14.47 15.82 -5.18
CA GLY A 68 14.95 17.14 -4.78
C GLY A 68 16.27 17.08 -4.04
N PHE A 69 16.39 16.16 -3.08
CA PHE A 69 17.63 15.91 -2.35
C PHE A 69 18.78 15.53 -3.29
N VAL A 70 18.57 14.56 -4.18
CA VAL A 70 19.56 14.13 -5.18
C VAL A 70 19.93 15.26 -6.15
N ALA A 71 18.95 16.07 -6.57
CA ALA A 71 19.17 17.21 -7.44
C ALA A 71 19.99 18.32 -6.76
N LEU A 72 19.77 18.55 -5.47
CA LEU A 72 20.53 19.52 -4.67
C LEU A 72 21.94 19.03 -4.34
N TYR A 73 22.09 17.72 -4.11
CA TYR A 73 23.37 17.09 -3.77
C TYR A 73 24.47 17.37 -4.80
N ARG A 74 24.11 17.57 -6.08
CA ARG A 74 25.09 17.93 -7.13
C ARG A 74 25.81 19.24 -6.85
N PHE A 75 25.17 20.18 -6.16
CA PHE A 75 25.73 21.51 -5.86
C PHE A 75 26.70 21.50 -4.67
N TRP A 76 26.71 20.43 -3.87
CA TRP A 76 27.66 20.27 -2.76
C TRP A 76 29.08 19.96 -3.24
N HIS A 77 29.25 19.60 -4.52
CA HIS A 77 30.54 19.22 -5.10
C HIS A 77 31.13 20.29 -6.02
N ARG A 78 32.48 20.34 -6.04
CA ARG A 78 33.26 21.30 -6.85
C ARG A 78 32.90 21.20 -8.34
N PRO A 79 32.94 22.31 -9.12
CA PRO A 79 32.63 22.33 -10.55
C PRO A 79 33.38 21.30 -11.39
N LEU A 80 34.66 21.03 -11.04
CA LEU A 80 35.48 20.04 -11.73
C LEU A 80 34.90 18.62 -11.64
N ILE A 81 34.48 18.22 -10.43
CA ILE A 81 33.89 16.89 -10.19
C ILE A 81 32.56 16.75 -10.94
N ARG A 82 31.78 17.84 -11.01
CA ARG A 82 30.54 17.89 -11.80
C ARG A 82 30.78 17.65 -13.29
N LYS A 83 31.77 18.33 -13.88
CA LYS A 83 32.13 18.13 -15.30
C LYS A 83 32.60 16.69 -15.57
N LEU A 84 33.42 16.13 -14.67
CA LEU A 84 33.88 14.75 -14.78
C LEU A 84 32.72 13.75 -14.70
N ALA A 85 31.82 13.91 -13.72
CA ALA A 85 30.66 13.02 -13.59
C ALA A 85 29.74 13.06 -14.83
N LEU A 86 29.56 14.25 -15.43
CA LEU A 86 28.80 14.39 -16.68
C LEU A 86 29.49 13.69 -17.86
N ALA A 87 30.82 13.83 -17.99
CA ALA A 87 31.58 13.16 -19.05
C ALA A 87 31.48 11.63 -18.94
N TYR A 88 31.50 11.11 -17.71
CA TYR A 88 31.39 9.67 -17.46
C TYR A 88 29.97 9.12 -17.52
N ARG A 89 28.92 9.96 -17.57
CA ARG A 89 27.51 9.53 -17.57
C ARG A 89 27.18 8.53 -18.68
N ASN A 90 27.79 8.69 -19.85
CA ASN A 90 27.52 7.89 -21.04
C ASN A 90 28.12 6.47 -20.99
N LEU A 91 28.84 6.12 -19.91
CA LEU A 91 29.33 4.75 -19.68
C LEU A 91 28.22 3.74 -19.40
N LEU A 92 27.06 4.19 -18.89
CA LEU A 92 25.88 3.33 -18.74
C LEU A 92 25.16 3.24 -20.08
N SER A 93 25.11 2.05 -20.66
CA SER A 93 24.34 1.78 -21.88
C SER A 93 22.83 1.80 -21.61
N LEU A 94 22.02 1.92 -22.67
CA LEU A 94 20.56 1.81 -22.57
C LEU A 94 20.11 0.49 -21.91
N GLY A 95 20.82 -0.61 -22.15
CA GLY A 95 20.54 -1.88 -21.47
C GLY A 95 20.79 -1.84 -19.96
N ASP A 96 21.80 -1.06 -19.51
CA ASP A 96 22.02 -0.84 -18.07
C ASP A 96 20.84 -0.09 -17.44
N TRP A 97 20.32 0.92 -18.14
CA TRP A 97 19.14 1.68 -17.71
C TRP A 97 17.89 0.82 -17.65
N ALA A 98 17.65 -0.02 -18.67
CA ALA A 98 16.52 -0.94 -18.68
C ALA A 98 16.55 -1.85 -17.44
N TRP A 99 17.71 -2.41 -17.06
CA TRP A 99 17.86 -3.22 -15.85
C TRP A 99 17.59 -2.45 -14.55
N ILE A 100 18.02 -1.19 -14.46
CA ILE A 100 17.80 -0.36 -13.26
C ILE A 100 16.31 -0.04 -13.11
N VAL A 101 15.64 0.33 -14.20
CA VAL A 101 14.20 0.65 -14.18
C VAL A 101 13.37 -0.62 -13.98
N SER A 102 13.63 -1.69 -14.73
CA SER A 102 12.85 -2.93 -14.62
C SER A 102 13.05 -3.62 -13.29
N GLY A 103 14.29 -3.82 -12.86
CA GLY A 103 14.59 -4.50 -11.60
C GLY A 103 14.42 -3.63 -10.36
N GLY A 104 14.62 -2.32 -10.49
CA GLY A 104 14.60 -1.39 -9.35
C GLY A 104 13.24 -0.77 -9.08
N LEU A 105 12.46 -0.48 -10.12
CA LEU A 105 11.16 0.19 -10.01
C LEU A 105 10.01 -0.74 -10.39
N LEU A 106 10.04 -1.32 -11.58
CA LEU A 106 8.90 -2.11 -12.08
C LEU A 106 8.71 -3.41 -11.30
N LEU A 107 9.79 -4.07 -10.88
CA LEU A 107 9.71 -5.32 -10.13
C LEU A 107 9.03 -5.14 -8.74
N PRO A 108 9.42 -4.16 -7.89
CA PRO A 108 8.70 -3.91 -6.64
C PRO A 108 7.23 -3.53 -6.85
N VAL A 109 6.93 -2.68 -7.84
CA VAL A 109 5.56 -2.27 -8.16
C VAL A 109 4.74 -3.46 -8.66
N GLY A 110 5.30 -4.26 -9.57
CA GLY A 110 4.66 -5.48 -10.08
C GLY A 110 4.42 -6.52 -8.99
N LEU A 111 5.37 -6.70 -8.06
CA LEU A 111 5.20 -7.58 -6.91
C LEU A 111 4.06 -7.11 -5.99
N TYR A 112 3.98 -5.81 -5.71
CA TYR A 112 2.90 -5.22 -4.93
C TYR A 112 1.54 -5.46 -5.58
N LEU A 113 1.42 -5.22 -6.89
CA LEU A 113 0.19 -5.44 -7.65
C LEU A 113 -0.18 -6.93 -7.69
N LEU A 114 0.79 -7.82 -7.91
CA LEU A 114 0.58 -9.26 -7.91
C LEU A 114 0.02 -9.75 -6.56
N ILE A 115 0.58 -9.25 -5.46
CA ILE A 115 0.12 -9.62 -4.11
C ILE A 115 -1.30 -9.10 -3.86
N ASN A 116 -1.60 -7.86 -4.24
CA ASN A 116 -2.89 -7.24 -3.94
C ASN A 116 -4.04 -7.73 -4.83
N TYR A 117 -3.78 -8.07 -6.09
CA TYR A 117 -4.83 -8.39 -7.06
C TYR A 117 -4.91 -9.87 -7.45
N ALA A 118 -3.85 -10.66 -7.25
CA ALA A 118 -3.77 -12.03 -7.76
C ALA A 118 -3.34 -13.07 -6.71
N SER A 119 -3.15 -12.68 -5.44
CA SER A 119 -2.69 -13.58 -4.39
C SER A 119 -3.65 -13.63 -3.20
N PRO A 120 -3.69 -14.76 -2.46
CA PRO A 120 -4.48 -14.90 -1.23
C PRO A 120 -3.86 -14.18 -0.02
N TRP A 121 -2.75 -13.46 -0.22
CA TRP A 121 -2.08 -12.65 0.79
C TRP A 121 -2.42 -11.16 0.63
N SER A 122 -3.55 -10.86 0.02
CA SER A 122 -3.98 -9.49 -0.21
C SER A 122 -4.48 -8.87 1.09
N ALA A 123 -4.05 -7.64 1.35
CA ALA A 123 -4.64 -6.85 2.44
C ALA A 123 -6.14 -6.60 2.22
N ARG A 124 -6.59 -6.69 0.96
CA ARG A 124 -7.98 -6.43 0.52
C ARG A 124 -8.99 -7.43 1.07
N ASP A 125 -8.53 -8.61 1.49
CA ASP A 125 -9.41 -9.65 2.03
C ASP A 125 -9.92 -9.33 3.43
N LEU A 126 -9.36 -8.34 4.10
CA LEU A 126 -9.74 -7.92 5.46
C LEU A 126 -10.21 -6.47 5.44
N GLY A 127 -11.03 -6.05 6.40
CA GLY A 127 -11.36 -4.65 6.63
C GLY A 127 -10.10 -3.85 6.98
N VAL A 128 -9.97 -2.62 6.48
CA VAL A 128 -8.79 -1.77 6.75
C VAL A 128 -8.62 -1.48 8.25
N HIS A 129 -9.71 -1.54 9.01
CA HIS A 129 -9.75 -1.27 10.44
C HIS A 129 -9.15 -2.38 11.32
N VAL A 130 -9.06 -3.62 10.83
CA VAL A 130 -8.70 -4.82 11.62
C VAL A 130 -7.38 -4.66 12.38
N ILE A 131 -6.40 -3.97 11.79
CA ILE A 131 -5.16 -3.56 12.46
C ILE A 131 -4.86 -2.09 12.16
N ALA A 132 -5.83 -1.20 12.35
CA ALA A 132 -5.62 0.25 12.28
C ALA A 132 -4.81 0.72 11.04
N PHE A 133 -5.23 0.31 9.83
CA PHE A 133 -4.58 0.64 8.54
C PHE A 133 -3.20 0.02 8.30
N TYR A 134 -2.69 -0.84 9.20
CA TYR A 134 -1.36 -1.41 9.06
C TYR A 134 -1.19 -2.22 7.78
N THR A 135 -2.13 -3.11 7.42
CA THR A 135 -1.95 -4.06 6.30
C THR A 135 -1.69 -3.32 4.99
N VAL A 136 -2.52 -2.33 4.67
CA VAL A 136 -2.39 -1.47 3.47
C VAL A 136 -1.10 -0.66 3.52
N SER A 137 -0.85 0.04 4.63
CA SER A 137 0.31 0.92 4.75
C SER A 137 1.63 0.15 4.74
N ALA A 138 1.69 -1.03 5.36
CA ALA A 138 2.87 -1.87 5.42
C ALA A 138 3.21 -2.49 4.04
N GLN A 139 2.23 -3.01 3.30
CA GLN A 139 2.47 -3.51 1.94
C GLN A 139 2.98 -2.42 1.01
N PHE A 140 2.34 -1.24 1.08
CA PHE A 140 2.74 -0.09 0.26
C PHE A 140 4.12 0.45 0.67
N ALA A 141 4.40 0.52 1.98
CA ALA A 141 5.71 0.93 2.49
C ALA A 141 6.80 -0.06 2.07
N CYS A 142 6.54 -1.37 2.10
CA CYS A 142 7.48 -2.37 1.59
C CYS A 142 7.84 -2.11 0.13
N MET A 143 6.85 -1.79 -0.72
CA MET A 143 7.09 -1.45 -2.13
C MET A 143 7.97 -0.21 -2.24
N GLY A 144 7.62 0.87 -1.55
CA GLY A 144 8.40 2.11 -1.56
C GLY A 144 9.84 1.92 -1.09
N PHE A 145 10.03 1.20 0.02
CA PHE A 145 11.36 0.88 0.56
C PHE A 145 12.16 -0.04 -0.36
N LEU A 146 11.53 -1.02 -1.01
CA LEU A 146 12.17 -1.85 -2.02
C LEU A 146 12.68 -1.01 -3.19
N VAL A 147 11.90 -0.06 -3.70
CA VAL A 147 12.36 0.85 -4.76
C VAL A 147 13.54 1.70 -4.27
N LEU A 148 13.44 2.30 -3.08
CA LEU A 148 14.50 3.12 -2.49
C LEU A 148 15.80 2.33 -2.20
N MET A 149 15.72 1.01 -2.01
CA MET A 149 16.90 0.16 -1.82
C MET A 149 17.44 -0.41 -3.14
N LEU A 150 16.58 -0.96 -3.99
CA LEU A 150 16.96 -1.67 -5.22
C LEU A 150 17.50 -0.71 -6.27
N VAL A 151 16.90 0.46 -6.45
CA VAL A 151 17.34 1.42 -7.46
C VAL A 151 18.80 1.84 -7.21
N PRO A 152 19.21 2.30 -6.01
CA PRO A 152 20.62 2.55 -5.71
C PRO A 152 21.50 1.31 -5.77
N LEU A 153 21.02 0.15 -5.33
CA LEU A 153 21.81 -1.07 -5.34
C LEU A 153 22.16 -1.52 -6.78
N LEU A 154 21.17 -1.58 -7.65
CA LEU A 154 21.33 -1.96 -9.06
C LEU A 154 22.14 -0.92 -9.80
N THR A 155 21.90 0.37 -9.57
CA THR A 155 22.70 1.46 -10.14
C THR A 155 24.17 1.30 -9.76
N ARG A 156 24.47 1.06 -8.48
CA ARG A 156 25.85 0.82 -8.01
C ARG A 156 26.45 -0.44 -8.63
N TRP A 157 25.67 -1.52 -8.75
CA TRP A 157 26.11 -2.75 -9.38
C TRP A 157 26.48 -2.57 -10.86
N ARG A 158 25.63 -1.86 -11.63
CA ARG A 158 25.90 -1.56 -13.06
C ARG A 158 27.11 -0.66 -13.21
N TRP A 159 27.22 0.40 -12.42
CA TRP A 159 28.41 1.25 -12.39
C TRP A 159 29.68 0.47 -12.05
N ARG A 160 29.63 -0.43 -11.06
CA ARG A 160 30.77 -1.28 -10.73
C ARG A 160 31.15 -2.23 -11.86
N ARG A 161 30.19 -2.68 -12.69
CA ARG A 161 30.50 -3.50 -13.87
C ARG A 161 31.13 -2.68 -15.00
N ARG A 162 30.60 -1.49 -15.28
CA ARG A 162 31.03 -0.63 -16.39
C ARG A 162 32.28 0.22 -16.10
N ALA A 163 32.49 0.60 -14.83
CA ALA A 163 33.53 1.51 -14.41
C ALA A 163 34.24 1.00 -13.14
N LYS A 164 34.79 -0.22 -13.21
CA LYS A 164 35.51 -0.86 -12.08
C LYS A 164 36.63 0.02 -11.49
N PHE A 165 37.31 0.79 -12.34
CA PHE A 165 38.41 1.67 -11.98
C PHE A 165 38.01 2.81 -11.03
N LEU A 166 36.71 3.14 -10.93
CA LEU A 166 36.20 4.20 -10.04
C LEU A 166 36.05 3.75 -8.57
N GLY A 167 36.36 2.49 -8.24
CA GLY A 167 36.44 2.05 -6.84
C GLY A 167 35.10 1.93 -6.10
N PHE A 168 34.00 1.65 -6.81
CA PHE A 168 32.68 1.44 -6.17
C PHE A 168 32.70 0.32 -5.12
N ALA A 169 32.09 0.58 -3.96
CA ALA A 169 32.01 -0.36 -2.84
C ALA A 169 31.29 -1.68 -3.21
N LYS A 170 31.63 -2.76 -2.49
CA LYS A 170 30.97 -4.07 -2.61
C LYS A 170 29.51 -3.98 -2.13
N ILE A 171 28.65 -4.82 -2.70
CA ILE A 171 27.19 -4.75 -2.52
C ILE A 171 26.57 -5.92 -1.74
N LYS A 172 27.39 -6.87 -1.24
CA LYS A 172 26.90 -8.19 -0.77
C LYS A 172 25.86 -8.09 0.35
N PHE A 173 26.08 -7.25 1.36
CA PHE A 173 25.20 -7.17 2.53
C PHE A 173 23.90 -6.38 2.31
N HIS A 174 23.79 -5.63 1.20
CA HIS A 174 22.57 -4.85 0.92
C HIS A 174 21.39 -5.72 0.46
N TRP A 175 21.63 -6.98 0.09
CA TRP A 175 20.56 -7.90 -0.32
C TRP A 175 19.73 -8.44 0.84
N ILE A 176 20.28 -8.46 2.06
CA ILE A 176 19.59 -8.98 3.26
C ILE A 176 18.31 -8.17 3.53
N PRO A 177 18.35 -6.83 3.75
CA PRO A 177 17.14 -6.07 4.02
C PRO A 177 16.15 -6.05 2.84
N ILE A 178 16.64 -6.20 1.61
CA ILE A 178 15.79 -6.33 0.41
C ILE A 178 15.01 -7.65 0.44
N ALA A 179 15.67 -8.76 0.74
CA ALA A 179 15.02 -10.05 0.88
C ALA A 179 13.99 -10.03 2.03
N LEU A 180 14.33 -9.39 3.15
CA LEU A 180 13.41 -9.20 4.26
C LEU A 180 12.17 -8.41 3.86
N LEU A 181 12.31 -7.31 3.11
CA LEU A 181 11.16 -6.54 2.60
C LEU A 181 10.32 -7.33 1.59
N ALA A 182 10.96 -8.12 0.72
CA ALA A 182 10.26 -8.94 -0.25
C ALA A 182 9.40 -10.02 0.43
N VAL A 183 9.82 -10.54 1.58
CA VAL A 183 9.06 -11.48 2.41
C VAL A 183 8.05 -10.75 3.30
N ALA A 184 8.39 -9.57 3.83
CA ALA A 184 7.50 -8.79 4.68
C ALA A 184 6.26 -8.29 3.94
N MET A 185 6.35 -8.02 2.64
CA MET A 185 5.23 -7.54 1.83
C MET A 185 4.05 -8.52 1.76
N PRO A 186 4.20 -9.81 1.41
CA PRO A 186 3.09 -10.74 1.48
C PRO A 186 2.65 -11.01 2.92
N LEU A 187 3.57 -11.09 3.89
CA LEU A 187 3.23 -11.30 5.29
C LEU A 187 2.34 -10.18 5.86
N SER A 188 2.62 -8.92 5.52
CA SER A 188 1.85 -7.79 6.05
C SER A 188 0.44 -7.67 5.47
N GLY A 189 0.13 -8.36 4.38
CA GLY A 189 -1.24 -8.46 3.89
C GLY A 189 -2.13 -9.29 4.79
N VAL A 190 -1.54 -10.30 5.45
CA VAL A 190 -2.18 -11.34 6.27
C VAL A 190 -3.17 -12.18 5.45
N GLY A 191 -4.10 -11.57 4.73
CA GLY A 191 -5.12 -12.25 3.92
C GLY A 191 -5.94 -13.24 4.74
N ASP A 192 -6.85 -13.95 4.09
CA ASP A 192 -7.63 -15.00 4.78
C ASP A 192 -6.73 -16.16 5.23
N ALA A 193 -5.67 -16.44 4.47
CA ALA A 193 -4.77 -17.55 4.74
C ALA A 193 -3.99 -17.40 6.06
N LEU A 194 -3.68 -16.18 6.50
CA LEU A 194 -2.88 -15.94 7.72
C LEU A 194 -3.68 -15.25 8.83
N TYR A 195 -4.98 -14.98 8.62
CA TYR A 195 -5.84 -14.34 9.61
C TYR A 195 -5.81 -15.01 11.00
N PRO A 196 -5.80 -16.35 11.14
CA PRO A 196 -5.69 -17.01 12.45
C PRO A 196 -4.41 -16.67 13.23
N HIS A 197 -3.35 -16.23 12.53
CA HIS A 197 -2.04 -15.91 13.09
C HIS A 197 -1.71 -14.42 12.95
N ILE A 198 -2.73 -13.56 12.82
CA ILE A 198 -2.60 -12.13 12.49
C ILE A 198 -1.60 -11.38 13.38
N GLU A 199 -1.61 -11.63 14.70
CA GLU A 199 -0.71 -10.94 15.63
C GLU A 199 0.76 -11.34 15.45
N GLU A 200 1.03 -12.63 15.23
CA GLU A 200 2.39 -13.15 15.08
C GLU A 200 2.97 -12.68 13.75
N VAL A 201 2.19 -12.81 12.68
CA VAL A 201 2.57 -12.39 11.33
C VAL A 201 2.82 -10.89 11.29
N PHE A 202 1.96 -10.09 11.94
CA PHE A 202 2.14 -8.65 12.09
C PHE A 202 3.46 -8.29 12.79
N LYS A 203 3.78 -8.93 13.92
CA LYS A 203 5.02 -8.67 14.67
C LYS A 203 6.25 -8.98 13.82
N VAL A 204 6.21 -10.10 13.08
CA VAL A 204 7.29 -10.52 12.19
C VAL A 204 7.45 -9.54 11.01
N SER A 205 6.36 -9.17 10.33
CA SER A 205 6.43 -8.22 9.21
C SER A 205 6.91 -6.84 9.67
N ALA A 206 6.43 -6.35 10.82
CA ALA A 206 6.88 -5.08 11.39
C ALA A 206 8.37 -5.10 11.74
N CYS A 207 8.88 -6.21 12.29
CA CYS A 207 10.30 -6.40 12.57
C CYS A 207 11.13 -6.31 11.28
N PHE A 208 10.74 -7.01 10.22
CA PHE A 208 11.45 -6.98 8.93
C PHE A 208 11.45 -5.59 8.30
N ILE A 209 10.32 -4.89 8.33
CA ILE A 209 10.22 -3.50 7.87
C ILE A 209 11.11 -2.58 8.71
N GLY A 210 11.14 -2.75 10.04
CA GLY A 210 11.98 -1.97 10.94
C GLY A 210 13.48 -2.16 10.68
N VAL A 211 13.93 -3.39 10.47
CA VAL A 211 15.32 -3.70 10.09
C VAL A 211 15.67 -3.04 8.75
N ALA A 212 14.77 -3.08 7.79
CA ALA A 212 14.98 -2.45 6.50
C ALA A 212 15.03 -0.92 6.58
N LEU A 213 14.13 -0.31 7.35
CA LEU A 213 14.09 1.14 7.56
C LEU A 213 15.35 1.64 8.27
N THR A 214 15.76 0.97 9.35
CA THR A 214 17.01 1.31 10.05
C THR A 214 18.23 1.19 9.14
N TRP A 215 18.26 0.18 8.26
CA TRP A 215 19.29 0.04 7.25
C TRP A 215 19.28 1.20 6.23
N LEU A 216 18.11 1.60 5.73
CA LEU A 216 17.97 2.76 4.83
C LEU A 216 18.47 4.05 5.49
N LEU A 217 18.11 4.28 6.75
CA LEU A 217 18.52 5.46 7.50
C LEU A 217 20.04 5.46 7.76
N ALA A 218 20.63 4.31 8.10
CA ALA A 218 22.08 4.18 8.25
C ALA A 218 22.81 4.48 6.94
N GLN A 219 22.27 4.01 5.81
CA GLN A 219 22.83 4.24 4.48
C GLN A 219 22.72 5.70 4.04
N LEU A 220 21.59 6.34 4.31
CA LEU A 220 21.40 7.77 4.08
C LEU A 220 22.37 8.60 4.93
N SER A 221 22.50 8.26 6.21
CA SER A 221 23.45 8.92 7.12
C SER A 221 24.88 8.78 6.61
N TRP A 222 25.31 7.57 6.24
CA TRP A 222 26.63 7.37 5.63
C TRP A 222 26.78 8.11 4.31
N ALA A 223 25.75 8.25 3.49
CA ALA A 223 25.83 9.00 2.25
C ALA A 223 26.04 10.52 2.48
N ILE A 224 25.42 11.07 3.53
CA ILE A 224 25.53 12.48 3.91
C ILE A 224 26.87 12.77 4.59
N PHE A 225 27.30 11.91 5.52
CA PHE A 225 28.47 12.15 6.38
C PHE A 225 29.77 11.53 5.86
N ALA A 226 29.75 10.71 4.81
CA ALA A 226 30.98 10.18 4.22
C ALA A 226 31.80 11.30 3.57
N GLY A 227 33.06 11.45 4.02
CA GLY A 227 33.99 12.48 3.53
C GLY A 227 34.27 12.45 2.01
N GLY A 228 34.92 13.52 1.51
CA GLY A 228 35.05 13.84 0.08
C GLY A 228 35.79 12.85 -0.82
N ASN A 229 36.44 11.81 -0.27
CA ASN A 229 37.21 10.82 -1.05
C ASN A 229 36.36 9.97 -2.00
N ARG A 230 35.03 10.02 -1.91
CA ARG A 230 34.10 9.30 -2.80
C ARG A 230 33.19 10.22 -3.63
N ALA A 231 33.50 11.52 -3.67
CA ALA A 231 32.65 12.54 -4.29
C ALA A 231 32.28 12.24 -5.75
N LEU A 232 33.20 11.74 -6.58
CA LEU A 232 32.91 11.41 -7.97
C LEU A 232 31.90 10.24 -8.08
N THR A 233 32.09 9.18 -7.31
CA THR A 233 31.19 8.01 -7.32
C THR A 233 29.80 8.36 -6.78
N GLN A 234 29.72 9.18 -5.73
CA GLN A 234 28.46 9.65 -5.17
C GLN A 234 27.71 10.55 -6.16
N LEU A 235 28.43 11.41 -6.88
CA LEU A 235 27.83 12.28 -7.88
C LEU A 235 27.33 11.52 -9.12
N LEU A 236 28.07 10.49 -9.58
CA LEU A 236 27.61 9.60 -10.65
C LEU A 236 26.35 8.82 -10.26
N MET A 237 26.29 8.34 -9.02
CA MET A 237 25.08 7.74 -8.45
C MET A 237 23.94 8.75 -8.46
N ALA A 238 24.14 9.97 -7.94
CA ALA A 238 23.11 11.01 -7.90
C ALA A 238 22.54 11.33 -9.29
N HIS A 239 23.40 11.51 -10.30
CA HIS A 239 22.96 11.72 -11.68
C HIS A 239 22.16 10.55 -12.26
N SER A 240 22.46 9.34 -11.83
CA SER A 240 21.77 8.13 -12.31
C SER A 240 20.43 7.91 -11.60
N LEU A 241 20.36 8.24 -10.30
CA LEU A 241 19.16 8.10 -9.48
C LEU A 241 18.08 9.12 -9.86
N LEU A 242 18.47 10.34 -10.23
CA LEU A 242 17.55 11.42 -10.53
C LEU A 242 16.44 11.03 -11.52
N PRO A 243 16.74 10.57 -12.76
CA PRO A 243 15.69 10.19 -13.70
C PRO A 243 14.85 9.01 -13.21
N VAL A 244 15.42 8.04 -12.49
CA VAL A 244 14.66 6.89 -11.99
C VAL A 244 13.69 7.31 -10.90
N TYR A 245 14.08 8.21 -10.00
CA TYR A 245 13.18 8.78 -8.99
C TYR A 245 12.13 9.70 -9.60
N THR A 246 12.45 10.42 -10.68
CA THR A 246 11.43 11.15 -11.45
C THR A 246 10.40 10.20 -12.06
N ILE A 247 10.83 9.08 -12.65
CA ILE A 247 9.92 8.06 -13.17
C ILE A 247 9.10 7.45 -12.02
N ALA A 248 9.72 7.11 -10.89
CA ALA A 248 9.02 6.57 -9.72
C ALA A 248 7.94 7.53 -9.19
N ALA A 249 8.27 8.81 -9.03
CA ALA A 249 7.30 9.84 -8.64
C ALA A 249 6.16 9.95 -9.66
N THR A 250 6.47 9.91 -10.96
CA THR A 250 5.47 9.95 -12.02
C THR A 250 4.55 8.73 -11.99
N VAL A 251 5.10 7.52 -11.78
CA VAL A 251 4.31 6.29 -11.62
C VAL A 251 3.36 6.42 -10.44
N MET A 252 3.85 6.88 -9.28
CA MET A 252 2.98 7.10 -8.11
C MET A 252 1.91 8.16 -8.39
N ALA A 253 2.26 9.25 -9.08
CA ALA A 253 1.32 10.31 -9.44
C ALA A 253 0.22 9.82 -10.40
N VAL A 254 0.54 8.93 -11.34
CA VAL A 254 -0.44 8.30 -12.25
C VAL A 254 -1.34 7.30 -11.51
N MET A 255 -0.83 6.62 -10.49
CA MET A 255 -1.64 5.70 -9.68
C MET A 255 -2.74 6.43 -8.89
N ILE A 256 -2.54 7.69 -8.49
CA ILE A 256 -3.53 8.47 -7.73
C ILE A 256 -4.89 8.60 -8.46
N PRO A 257 -4.97 9.10 -9.71
CA PRO A 257 -6.24 9.16 -10.43
C PRO A 257 -6.80 7.78 -10.77
N LEU A 258 -5.96 6.77 -11.00
CA LEU A 258 -6.41 5.40 -11.23
C LEU A 258 -7.13 4.83 -10.00
N TYR A 259 -6.55 4.99 -8.81
CA TYR A 259 -7.21 4.60 -7.57
C TYR A 259 -8.46 5.43 -7.29
N HIS A 260 -8.48 6.71 -7.68
CA HIS A 260 -9.72 7.49 -7.56
C HIS A 260 -10.86 6.97 -8.45
N LEU A 261 -10.54 6.49 -9.65
CA LEU A 261 -11.53 5.85 -10.54
C LEU A 261 -12.01 4.52 -9.97
N GLU A 262 -11.08 3.69 -9.47
CA GLU A 262 -11.40 2.41 -8.81
C GLU A 262 -12.27 2.63 -7.55
N GLU A 263 -11.95 3.62 -6.72
CA GLU A 263 -12.75 4.02 -5.54
C GLU A 263 -14.18 4.38 -5.94
N LYS A 264 -14.36 5.21 -6.97
CA LYS A 264 -15.69 5.59 -7.46
C LYS A 264 -16.51 4.39 -7.93
N GLN A 265 -15.87 3.42 -8.58
CA GLN A 265 -16.53 2.20 -9.03
C GLN A 265 -17.03 1.37 -7.84
N TRP A 266 -16.19 1.19 -6.82
CA TRP A 266 -16.55 0.43 -5.63
C TRP A 266 -17.62 1.12 -4.78
N VAL A 267 -17.55 2.45 -4.62
CA VAL A 267 -18.59 3.22 -3.93
C VAL A 267 -19.93 3.15 -4.68
N ALA A 268 -19.92 3.15 -6.01
CA ALA A 268 -21.15 3.03 -6.80
C ALA A 268 -21.78 1.62 -6.74
N ALA A 269 -20.95 0.60 -6.50
CA ALA A 269 -21.35 -0.79 -6.36
C ALA A 269 -21.76 -1.17 -4.92
N ASP A 270 -21.57 -0.29 -3.94
CA ASP A 270 -22.02 -0.50 -2.56
C ASP A 270 -23.54 -0.30 -2.46
N ASP A 271 -24.28 -1.40 -2.51
CA ASP A 271 -25.74 -1.39 -2.38
C ASP A 271 -26.22 -1.38 -0.92
N LEU A 272 -25.34 -1.55 0.07
CA LEU A 272 -25.73 -1.50 1.49
C LEU A 272 -25.90 -0.07 1.99
N LEU A 273 -25.03 0.84 1.54
CA LEU A 273 -25.01 2.25 1.97
C LEU A 273 -25.45 3.25 0.89
N LYS A 274 -25.92 2.75 -0.26
CA LYS A 274 -26.42 3.58 -1.35
C LYS A 274 -27.60 4.44 -0.92
N ILE A 275 -27.82 5.58 -1.54
CA ILE A 275 -29.09 6.29 -1.41
C ILE A 275 -29.95 5.91 -2.60
N SER A 276 -31.08 5.24 -2.36
CA SER A 276 -32.03 4.82 -3.41
C SER A 276 -33.34 5.58 -3.27
N ALA A 277 -33.96 5.92 -4.39
CA ALA A 277 -35.31 6.49 -4.42
C ALA A 277 -36.40 5.41 -4.25
N ASP A 278 -36.08 4.16 -4.59
CA ASP A 278 -37.04 3.04 -4.60
C ASP A 278 -37.21 2.40 -3.21
N GLU A 279 -36.23 2.58 -2.32
CA GLU A 279 -36.23 2.08 -0.94
C GLU A 279 -36.21 3.26 0.03
N PRO A 280 -37.38 3.70 0.56
CA PRO A 280 -37.46 4.89 1.41
C PRO A 280 -36.76 4.67 2.76
N GLY A 281 -35.52 5.15 2.87
CA GLY A 281 -34.65 5.15 4.05
C GLY A 281 -33.38 5.98 3.79
N VAL A 282 -32.50 6.17 4.78
CA VAL A 282 -31.17 6.78 4.50
C VAL A 282 -30.33 5.82 3.67
N THR A 283 -30.55 4.51 3.83
CA THR A 283 -29.91 3.43 3.05
C THR A 283 -30.87 2.24 2.82
N PRO A 284 -30.66 1.43 1.75
CA PRO A 284 -31.33 0.16 1.51
C PRO A 284 -31.32 -0.78 2.72
N TYR A 285 -30.18 -0.87 3.41
CA TYR A 285 -30.08 -1.71 4.58
C TYR A 285 -31.02 -1.25 5.71
N GLU A 286 -31.08 0.06 5.97
CA GLU A 286 -31.99 0.62 6.96
C GLU A 286 -33.46 0.40 6.59
N TYR A 287 -33.80 0.47 5.30
CA TYR A 287 -35.13 0.13 4.82
C TYR A 287 -35.48 -1.33 5.12
N ARG A 288 -34.60 -2.28 4.83
CA ARG A 288 -34.79 -3.72 5.12
C ARG A 288 -34.97 -3.98 6.61
N VAL A 289 -34.17 -3.34 7.46
CA VAL A 289 -34.33 -3.43 8.93
C VAL A 289 -35.66 -2.85 9.37
N THR A 290 -36.08 -1.72 8.82
CA THR A 290 -37.37 -1.08 9.14
C THR A 290 -38.56 -1.94 8.72
N GLU A 291 -38.48 -2.58 7.55
CA GLU A 291 -39.50 -3.52 7.08
C GLU A 291 -39.61 -4.73 8.00
N GLN A 292 -38.47 -5.29 8.40
CA GLN A 292 -38.44 -6.41 9.34
C GLN A 292 -38.95 -6.03 10.73
N LEU A 293 -38.59 -4.85 11.24
CA LEU A 293 -39.13 -4.33 12.50
C LEU A 293 -40.66 -4.20 12.43
N ARG A 294 -41.20 -3.74 11.29
CA ARG A 294 -42.63 -3.65 11.05
C ARG A 294 -43.29 -5.03 11.07
N ILE A 295 -42.67 -6.05 10.48
CA ILE A 295 -43.16 -7.44 10.51
C ILE A 295 -43.21 -7.94 11.96
N GLU A 296 -42.09 -7.86 12.67
CA GLU A 296 -42.00 -8.31 14.08
C GLU A 296 -42.99 -7.58 14.98
N THR A 297 -43.16 -6.28 14.79
CA THR A 297 -44.12 -5.48 15.56
C THR A 297 -45.56 -5.92 15.29
N ARG A 298 -45.92 -6.21 14.04
CA ARG A 298 -47.27 -6.70 13.69
C ARG A 298 -47.56 -8.07 14.30
N ASP A 299 -46.56 -8.95 14.31
CA ASP A 299 -46.66 -10.28 14.92
C ASP A 299 -46.85 -10.17 16.44
N ILE A 300 -46.07 -9.32 17.12
CA ILE A 300 -46.21 -9.05 18.56
C ILE A 300 -47.59 -8.50 18.89
N MET A 301 -48.10 -7.56 18.08
CA MET A 301 -49.42 -6.96 18.28
C MET A 301 -50.58 -7.90 17.93
N LYS A 302 -50.33 -9.10 17.36
CA LYS A 302 -51.37 -10.00 16.82
C LYS A 302 -52.33 -9.26 15.88
N TRP A 303 -51.81 -8.30 15.13
CA TRP A 303 -52.61 -7.38 14.32
C TRP A 303 -53.43 -8.10 13.25
N ASP A 304 -52.93 -9.25 12.78
CA ASP A 304 -53.61 -10.07 11.77
C ASP A 304 -54.64 -11.06 12.38
N GLU A 305 -54.59 -11.33 13.69
CA GLU A 305 -55.60 -12.13 14.41
C GLU A 305 -56.82 -11.29 14.82
N THR A 306 -56.62 -9.99 15.08
CA THR A 306 -57.66 -9.05 15.52
C THR A 306 -58.54 -8.50 14.38
N ARG A 307 -58.22 -8.84 13.11
CA ARG A 307 -58.94 -8.42 11.90
C ARG A 307 -59.85 -9.51 11.28
N LYS A 308 -59.98 -10.68 11.93
CA LYS A 308 -61.00 -11.70 11.59
C LYS A 308 -62.25 -11.48 12.42
#